data_AF-A0A947T1U7-F1
#
_entry.id   AF-A0A947T1U7-F1
#
_cell.length_a   1.000
_cell.length_b   1.000
_cell.length_c   1.000
_cell.angle_alpha   90.00
_cell.angle_beta   90.00
_cell.angle_gamma   90.00
#
_symmetry.space_group_name_H-M   'P 1'
#
loop_
_entity.id
_entity.type
_entity.pdbx_description
1 polymer ?
#
loop_
_entity_poly.entity_id
_entity_poly.type
_entity_poly.pdbx_seq_one_letter_code
_entity_poly.pdbx_strand_id
1 'polypeptide(L)'
;MPTIRSTLLATCGVAVMLTALSAFALAKPADAGSDIEGMSTKTSTADHSKFPELNRAFKTGPEVTQACLICHTEAAQQVQHTKHWTWQSKDPKTGQVRGKKNIINNYCTAVVSNEKDCMACHAGYGWKDQSFDFSVQKNVDCLICHDGTGTYRKLPGYAGHPVYKRVEFPHGSGKFVEAVDLRKVAQTIQLPSRSNCGSCHFFGGGANGAKHGDMDSSLQHPGRYLDVHMDEKGLNFSCTTCHATKRHEITGSRYNVEAARTGEAAIRGKTDANPAACQACHSNKPHHQARLDQHTDRIACQTCHIPEFARNDIGTELSWDWSKATIMGEDGKRMVRKDSAGRRAFDSQKGEWKWESHVIPEYRWFNGTSTYKVIGDKIDPSKPVQLSEVGGGPGDPESRIWPTKVHRGKQPYDTVNMTLTVQHTGGEDATALWHNYDWQKAIGTGMKAAGLPYSGKFDFVETELTWPITHMVAPKQDALSCEQCHSKHGRLKDIQGIYMPSRDGSRWLDIVGWALALLTLIGVVVHGAIRVVNSRKAG
;
A
#
# COMPACT_ATOMS: atom_id res chain seq x y z
N MET A 1 -48.87 18.37 64.35
CA MET A 1 -50.27 17.91 64.17
C MET A 1 -50.29 16.73 63.20
N PRO A 2 -51.34 15.88 63.19
CA PRO A 2 -51.44 14.65 62.38
C PRO A 2 -52.03 14.95 60.98
N THR A 3 -52.42 14.04 60.07
CA THR A 3 -53.04 12.69 60.08
C THR A 3 -52.65 11.89 58.82
N ILE A 4 -52.42 10.55 58.78
CA ILE A 4 -53.12 9.34 59.29
C ILE A 4 -54.12 8.72 58.26
N ARG A 5 -53.86 7.44 57.89
CA ARG A 5 -54.77 6.41 57.30
C ARG A 5 -55.28 6.60 55.84
N SER A 6 -55.73 5.54 55.12
CA SER A 6 -55.90 4.10 55.48
C SER A 6 -55.73 3.11 54.30
N THR A 7 -55.47 1.85 54.68
CA THR A 7 -55.24 0.63 53.87
C THR A 7 -56.52 -0.22 53.64
N LEU A 8 -56.37 -1.39 52.97
CA LEU A 8 -57.26 -2.60 52.97
C LEU A 8 -58.53 -2.55 52.08
N LEU A 9 -59.11 -3.64 51.53
CA LEU A 9 -58.81 -5.09 51.40
C LEU A 9 -58.92 -5.49 49.87
N ALA A 10 -58.52 -6.63 49.28
CA ALA A 10 -58.39 -8.07 49.65
C ALA A 10 -59.74 -8.82 49.82
N THR A 11 -59.94 -10.13 49.57
CA THR A 11 -59.15 -11.24 48.95
C THR A 11 -59.91 -11.75 47.68
N CYS A 12 -60.05 -13.01 47.18
CA CYS A 12 -59.60 -14.38 47.51
C CYS A 12 -59.73 -15.32 46.27
N GLY A 13 -59.49 -16.64 46.41
CA GLY A 13 -59.92 -17.70 45.47
C GLY A 13 -58.84 -18.21 44.48
N VAL A 14 -57.80 -18.94 44.90
CA VAL A 14 -57.73 -20.39 45.27
C VAL A 14 -57.53 -21.33 44.07
N ALA A 15 -56.60 -22.29 44.23
CA ALA A 15 -55.95 -23.05 43.17
C ALA A 15 -56.58 -24.42 42.86
N VAL A 16 -56.17 -24.99 41.71
CA VAL A 16 -56.03 -26.44 41.52
C VAL A 16 -54.70 -26.71 40.79
N MET A 17 -53.86 -27.60 41.33
CA MET A 17 -52.85 -28.32 40.56
C MET A 17 -53.44 -29.66 40.11
N LEU A 18 -53.18 -30.08 38.87
CA LEU A 18 -52.98 -31.51 38.58
C LEU A 18 -52.05 -31.68 37.36
N THR A 19 -51.37 -32.83 37.31
CA THR A 19 -50.27 -33.12 36.37
C THR A 19 -50.74 -33.90 35.13
N ALA A 20 -50.20 -33.57 33.96
CA ALA A 20 -50.10 -34.51 32.84
C ALA A 20 -48.81 -34.25 32.03
N LEU A 21 -48.00 -35.29 31.84
CA LEU A 21 -46.87 -35.26 30.90
C LEU A 21 -47.41 -35.41 29.47
N SER A 22 -46.88 -34.63 28.54
CA SER A 22 -46.88 -34.96 27.10
C SER A 22 -45.74 -34.19 26.42
N ALA A 23 -45.06 -34.84 25.47
CA ALA A 23 -43.79 -34.35 24.96
C ALA A 23 -43.95 -33.30 23.86
N PHE A 24 -43.24 -32.17 24.01
CA PHE A 24 -42.84 -31.32 22.90
C PHE A 24 -41.32 -31.18 22.90
N ALA A 25 -40.69 -31.56 21.78
CA ALA A 25 -39.25 -31.52 21.63
C ALA A 25 -38.77 -30.08 21.41
N LEU A 26 -38.33 -29.43 22.49
CA LEU A 26 -37.60 -28.16 22.40
C LEU A 26 -36.21 -28.41 21.80
N ALA A 27 -36.09 -28.19 20.49
CA ALA A 27 -34.80 -28.15 19.82
C ALA A 27 -33.97 -26.99 20.39
N LYS A 28 -32.90 -27.32 21.13
CA LYS A 28 -31.90 -26.32 21.53
C LYS A 28 -31.22 -25.74 20.28
N PRO A 29 -30.81 -24.46 20.29
CA PRO A 29 -29.79 -24.00 19.36
C PRO A 29 -28.52 -24.85 19.55
N ALA A 30 -27.86 -25.21 18.45
CA ALA A 30 -26.66 -26.02 18.50
C ALA A 30 -25.47 -25.22 19.07
N ASP A 31 -25.04 -25.58 20.27
CA ASP A 31 -23.92 -24.94 20.96
C ASP A 31 -22.60 -25.51 20.40
N ALA A 32 -22.07 -24.86 19.35
CA ALA A 32 -20.86 -25.28 18.64
C ALA A 32 -19.58 -24.84 19.39
N GLY A 33 -19.49 -25.17 20.68
CA GLY A 33 -18.39 -24.80 21.56
C GLY A 33 -17.13 -25.64 21.36
N SER A 34 -16.11 -25.04 20.75
CA SER A 34 -14.67 -25.31 20.97
C SER A 34 -14.21 -26.76 21.19
N ASP A 35 -13.96 -27.48 20.09
CA ASP A 35 -13.01 -28.61 20.02
C ASP A 35 -11.95 -28.33 18.94
N ILE A 36 -11.08 -27.34 19.20
CA ILE A 36 -9.86 -27.08 18.40
C ILE A 36 -8.68 -26.79 19.35
N GLU A 37 -8.40 -27.72 20.26
CA GLU A 37 -7.08 -27.80 20.88
C GLU A 37 -6.09 -28.51 19.94
N GLY A 38 -4.82 -28.09 19.96
CA GLY A 38 -3.68 -28.95 19.61
C GLY A 38 -3.43 -29.32 18.14
N MET A 39 -4.30 -28.99 17.17
CA MET A 39 -4.02 -29.25 15.74
C MET A 39 -2.91 -28.36 15.18
N SER A 40 -1.66 -28.79 15.39
CA SER A 40 -0.47 -28.27 14.71
C SER A 40 -0.56 -28.55 13.22
N THR A 41 -1.05 -27.56 12.47
CA THR A 41 -1.26 -27.66 11.02
C THR A 41 0.07 -27.60 10.27
N LYS A 42 0.76 -28.74 10.16
CA LYS A 42 1.81 -28.93 9.15
C LYS A 42 1.19 -28.80 7.75
N THR A 43 1.18 -27.58 7.22
CA THR A 43 0.68 -27.21 5.88
C THR A 43 1.56 -27.72 4.73
N SER A 44 2.63 -28.46 5.03
CA SER A 44 3.50 -29.16 4.10
C SER A 44 3.61 -30.63 4.50
N THR A 45 3.50 -31.53 3.53
CA THR A 45 3.81 -32.96 3.71
C THR A 45 5.32 -33.22 3.75
N ALA A 46 6.14 -32.28 3.24
CA ALA A 46 7.59 -32.33 3.29
C ALA A 46 8.14 -31.66 4.57
N ASP A 47 9.09 -32.32 5.23
CA ASP A 47 9.78 -31.83 6.43
C ASP A 47 11.25 -31.55 6.07
N HIS A 48 11.55 -30.30 5.74
CA HIS A 48 12.86 -29.89 5.17
C HIS A 48 14.06 -30.17 6.09
N SER A 49 13.84 -30.41 7.38
CA SER A 49 14.90 -30.83 8.30
C SER A 49 15.48 -32.22 8.00
N LYS A 50 14.72 -33.07 7.28
CA LYS A 50 15.04 -34.49 7.06
C LYS A 50 15.76 -34.80 5.75
N PHE A 51 15.86 -33.84 4.81
CA PHE A 51 16.50 -34.06 3.51
C PHE A 51 18.03 -34.00 3.62
N PRO A 52 18.79 -35.04 3.21
CA PRO A 52 20.26 -35.04 3.25
C PRO A 52 20.89 -33.86 2.50
N GLU A 53 20.27 -33.41 1.41
CA GLU A 53 20.69 -32.31 0.54
C GLU A 53 20.75 -30.97 1.29
N LEU A 54 19.90 -30.83 2.31
CA LEU A 54 19.78 -29.67 3.20
C LEU A 54 20.50 -29.90 4.54
N ASN A 55 20.88 -31.13 4.88
CA ASN A 55 21.54 -31.48 6.14
C ASN A 55 23.07 -31.24 6.10
N ARG A 56 23.51 -30.14 5.47
CA ARG A 56 24.92 -29.80 5.26
C ARG A 56 25.17 -28.31 5.50
N ALA A 57 26.44 -27.92 5.65
CA ALA A 57 26.82 -26.52 5.68
C ALA A 57 26.75 -25.92 4.26
N PHE A 58 26.23 -24.70 4.16
CA PHE A 58 26.18 -23.90 2.94
C PHE A 58 27.02 -22.63 3.13
N LYS A 59 27.81 -22.25 2.14
CA LYS A 59 28.64 -21.03 2.15
C LYS A 59 27.92 -19.85 1.51
N THR A 60 27.01 -20.10 0.57
CA THR A 60 26.33 -19.05 -0.20
C THR A 60 24.86 -19.37 -0.45
N GLY A 61 24.04 -18.33 -0.65
CA GLY A 61 22.62 -18.48 -1.03
C GLY A 61 22.42 -19.34 -2.30
N PRO A 62 23.19 -19.14 -3.39
CA PRO A 62 23.11 -19.99 -4.57
C PRO A 62 23.39 -21.48 -4.33
N GLU A 63 24.23 -21.86 -3.37
CA GLU A 63 24.43 -23.28 -3.02
C GLU A 63 23.16 -23.89 -2.38
N VAL A 64 22.40 -23.09 -1.63
CA VAL A 64 21.08 -23.50 -1.11
C VAL A 64 20.08 -23.64 -2.25
N THR A 65 19.99 -22.65 -3.14
CA THR A 65 19.12 -22.71 -4.33
C THR A 65 19.45 -23.93 -5.20
N GLN A 66 20.73 -24.28 -5.39
CA GLN A 66 21.12 -25.52 -6.08
C GLN A 66 20.62 -26.79 -5.38
N ALA A 67 20.54 -26.83 -4.05
CA ALA A 67 19.94 -27.95 -3.34
C ALA A 67 18.42 -27.98 -3.50
N CYS A 68 17.74 -26.83 -3.41
CA CYS A 68 16.29 -26.73 -3.63
C CYS A 68 15.89 -27.23 -5.03
N LEU A 69 16.68 -26.90 -6.06
CA LEU A 69 16.40 -27.27 -7.45
C LEU A 69 16.56 -28.77 -7.78
N ILE A 70 17.11 -29.58 -6.86
CA ILE A 70 17.10 -31.05 -6.98
C ILE A 70 15.66 -31.58 -6.95
N CYS A 71 14.78 -30.96 -6.15
CA CYS A 71 13.38 -31.37 -5.96
C CYS A 71 12.38 -30.38 -6.61
N HIS A 72 12.73 -29.09 -6.71
CA HIS A 72 11.86 -28.03 -7.20
C HIS A 72 12.26 -27.55 -8.62
N THR A 73 12.42 -28.48 -9.56
CA THR A 73 13.00 -28.25 -10.91
C THR A 73 12.42 -27.02 -11.66
N GLU A 74 11.11 -26.80 -11.54
CA GLU A 74 10.43 -25.69 -12.23
C GLU A 74 10.38 -24.38 -11.44
N ALA A 75 10.74 -24.37 -10.15
CA ALA A 75 10.49 -23.22 -9.27
C ALA A 75 11.33 -21.99 -9.64
N ALA A 76 12.62 -22.16 -9.98
CA ALA A 76 13.43 -21.04 -10.45
C ALA A 76 12.90 -20.48 -11.77
N GLN A 77 12.57 -21.33 -12.75
CA GLN A 77 11.99 -20.92 -14.03
C GLN A 77 10.71 -20.11 -13.84
N GLN A 78 9.80 -20.61 -12.99
CA GLN A 78 8.57 -19.92 -12.61
C GLN A 78 8.85 -18.53 -12.03
N VAL A 79 9.76 -18.41 -11.06
CA VAL A 79 10.17 -17.11 -10.49
C VAL A 79 10.80 -16.21 -11.56
N GLN A 80 11.62 -16.76 -12.47
CA GLN A 80 12.32 -16.03 -13.52
C GLN A 80 11.38 -15.33 -14.51
N HIS A 81 10.20 -15.89 -14.77
CA HIS A 81 9.17 -15.26 -15.59
C HIS A 81 8.39 -14.13 -14.88
N THR A 82 8.61 -13.89 -13.58
CA THR A 82 7.86 -12.88 -12.81
C THR A 82 8.46 -11.48 -12.85
N LYS A 83 7.65 -10.51 -12.41
CA LYS A 83 8.07 -9.12 -12.12
C LYS A 83 9.06 -9.03 -10.94
N HIS A 84 9.10 -10.02 -10.05
CA HIS A 84 10.01 -10.04 -8.89
C HIS A 84 11.44 -10.38 -9.29
N TRP A 85 11.63 -11.20 -10.32
CA TRP A 85 12.94 -11.49 -10.91
C TRP A 85 13.36 -10.43 -11.93
N THR A 86 12.54 -10.20 -12.96
CA THR A 86 12.90 -9.32 -14.09
C THR A 86 12.96 -7.83 -13.69
N TRP A 87 12.23 -7.44 -12.64
CA TRP A 87 11.92 -6.06 -12.30
C TRP A 87 11.31 -5.25 -13.46
N GLN A 88 10.66 -5.93 -14.41
CA GLN A 88 10.00 -5.35 -15.57
C GLN A 88 8.50 -5.64 -15.58
N SER A 89 7.73 -4.82 -16.29
CA SER A 89 6.30 -4.99 -16.52
C SER A 89 5.94 -4.26 -17.81
N LYS A 90 5.67 -5.00 -18.89
CA LYS A 90 5.16 -4.42 -20.14
C LYS A 90 3.71 -3.95 -19.94
N ASP A 91 3.37 -2.80 -20.52
CA ASP A 91 2.00 -2.33 -20.64
C ASP A 91 1.26 -3.11 -21.75
N PRO A 92 0.11 -3.75 -21.47
CA PRO A 92 -0.67 -4.43 -22.51
C PRO A 92 -1.37 -3.47 -23.49
N LYS A 93 -1.64 -2.22 -23.11
CA LYS A 93 -2.29 -1.19 -23.94
C LYS A 93 -1.28 -0.39 -24.77
N THR A 94 -0.21 0.10 -24.14
CA THR A 94 0.77 1.01 -24.80
C THR A 94 2.05 0.32 -25.25
N GLY A 95 2.30 -0.92 -24.84
CA GLY A 95 3.56 -1.63 -25.08
C GLY A 95 4.77 -1.12 -24.29
N GLN A 96 4.66 0.01 -23.57
CA GLN A 96 5.74 0.61 -22.77
C GLN A 96 6.30 -0.40 -21.75
N VAL A 97 7.62 -0.58 -21.71
CA VAL A 97 8.26 -1.48 -20.73
C VAL A 97 8.55 -0.74 -19.44
N ARG A 98 7.62 -0.79 -18.49
CA ARG A 98 7.77 -0.27 -17.12
C ARG A 98 8.51 -1.28 -16.23
N GLY A 99 8.60 -0.98 -14.93
CA GLY A 99 9.25 -1.82 -13.93
C GLY A 99 10.33 -1.09 -13.14
N LYS A 100 10.72 -1.63 -11.97
CA LYS A 100 11.77 -1.04 -11.11
C LYS A 100 13.13 -0.93 -11.82
N LYS A 101 13.38 -1.74 -12.87
CA LYS A 101 14.59 -1.66 -13.71
C LYS A 101 14.61 -0.45 -14.67
N ASN A 102 13.44 0.08 -15.05
CA ASN A 102 13.30 1.03 -16.17
C ASN A 102 12.70 2.38 -15.78
N ILE A 103 11.85 2.45 -14.74
CA ILE A 103 11.22 3.70 -14.30
C ILE A 103 12.19 4.56 -13.48
N ILE A 104 12.03 5.88 -13.58
CA ILE A 104 12.61 6.82 -12.61
C ILE A 104 11.55 7.21 -11.57
N ASN A 105 11.97 7.49 -10.35
CA ASN A 105 11.11 7.93 -9.25
C ASN A 105 11.77 9.10 -8.48
N ASN A 106 11.08 9.68 -7.50
CA ASN A 106 11.59 10.77 -6.66
C ASN A 106 11.99 10.32 -5.24
N TYR A 107 12.33 9.04 -5.06
CA TYR A 107 13.10 8.55 -3.90
C TYR A 107 14.58 8.44 -4.29
N CYS A 108 15.18 7.24 -4.22
CA CYS A 108 16.52 6.91 -4.73
C CYS A 108 16.64 6.92 -6.28
N THR A 109 15.87 7.74 -6.99
CA THR A 109 15.81 7.91 -8.46
C THR A 109 15.77 6.65 -9.32
N ALA A 110 16.90 6.01 -9.59
CA ALA A 110 17.05 4.92 -10.55
C ALA A 110 17.97 3.80 -10.02
N VAL A 111 17.68 2.56 -10.45
CA VAL A 111 18.47 1.37 -10.09
C VAL A 111 19.83 1.33 -10.76
N VAL A 112 19.94 1.87 -11.98
CA VAL A 112 21.16 1.83 -12.79
C VAL A 112 22.31 2.56 -12.09
N SER A 113 23.49 1.93 -12.07
CA SER A 113 24.68 2.31 -11.27
C SER A 113 24.54 2.18 -9.75
N ASN A 114 23.37 1.77 -9.25
CA ASN A 114 23.06 1.64 -7.82
C ASN A 114 22.58 0.21 -7.48
N GLU A 115 22.87 -0.77 -8.35
CA GLU A 115 22.33 -2.12 -8.28
C GLU A 115 22.65 -2.79 -6.94
N LYS A 116 23.93 -2.76 -6.50
CA LYS A 116 24.40 -3.40 -5.27
C LYS A 116 23.56 -3.09 -4.03
N ASP A 117 23.08 -1.85 -3.90
CA ASP A 117 22.19 -1.40 -2.83
C ASP A 117 20.73 -1.78 -3.10
N CYS A 118 20.27 -1.56 -4.33
CA CYS A 118 18.89 -1.82 -4.72
C CYS A 118 18.49 -3.30 -4.55
N MET A 119 19.42 -4.24 -4.77
CA MET A 119 19.17 -5.67 -4.75
C MET A 119 19.01 -6.28 -3.35
N ALA A 120 19.20 -5.51 -2.28
CA ALA A 120 18.71 -5.88 -0.96
C ALA A 120 17.23 -6.29 -0.99
N CYS A 121 16.45 -5.74 -1.94
CA CYS A 121 15.04 -6.07 -2.17
C CYS A 121 14.78 -6.77 -3.53
N HIS A 122 15.73 -7.54 -4.06
CA HIS A 122 15.55 -8.38 -5.27
C HIS A 122 15.37 -9.86 -4.90
N ALA A 123 14.59 -10.60 -5.69
CA ALA A 123 14.37 -12.05 -5.50
C ALA A 123 15.54 -12.90 -6.03
N GLY A 124 16.77 -12.45 -5.81
CA GLY A 124 17.97 -13.07 -6.38
C GLY A 124 19.29 -12.64 -5.77
N TYR A 125 20.35 -13.19 -6.35
CA TYR A 125 21.73 -13.19 -5.86
C TYR A 125 22.72 -12.72 -6.91
N GLY A 126 23.52 -11.70 -6.59
CA GLY A 126 24.67 -11.28 -7.40
C GLY A 126 24.36 -10.28 -8.52
N TRP A 127 23.16 -9.70 -8.58
CA TRP A 127 22.89 -8.59 -9.50
C TRP A 127 23.55 -7.31 -8.97
N LYS A 128 24.76 -7.03 -9.46
CA LYS A 128 25.65 -5.94 -9.02
C LYS A 128 25.85 -4.81 -10.04
N ASP A 129 25.53 -5.07 -11.31
CA ASP A 129 25.70 -4.20 -12.48
C ASP A 129 24.92 -4.81 -13.67
N GLN A 130 25.16 -4.32 -14.89
CA GLN A 130 24.48 -4.79 -16.11
C GLN A 130 24.90 -6.19 -16.58
N SER A 131 26.00 -6.78 -16.08
CA SER A 131 26.47 -8.11 -16.50
C SER A 131 25.71 -9.27 -15.84
N PHE A 132 24.59 -8.99 -15.17
CA PHE A 132 23.80 -10.00 -14.47
C PHE A 132 23.00 -10.87 -15.44
N ASP A 133 23.32 -12.16 -15.47
CA ASP A 133 22.61 -13.16 -16.26
C ASP A 133 21.30 -13.60 -15.58
N PHE A 134 20.19 -13.13 -16.12
CA PHE A 134 18.83 -13.44 -15.66
C PHE A 134 18.42 -14.90 -15.95
N SER A 135 19.18 -15.68 -16.71
CA SER A 135 18.89 -17.10 -17.00
C SER A 135 19.42 -18.05 -15.91
N VAL A 136 20.39 -17.64 -15.10
CA VAL A 136 21.07 -18.51 -14.11
C VAL A 136 20.14 -18.84 -12.95
N GLN A 137 19.47 -20.00 -13.03
CA GLN A 137 18.46 -20.45 -12.04
C GLN A 137 18.97 -20.49 -10.59
N LYS A 138 20.24 -20.87 -10.35
CA LYS A 138 20.83 -20.86 -9.00
C LYS A 138 20.95 -19.47 -8.37
N ASN A 139 20.82 -18.41 -9.16
CA ASN A 139 20.83 -17.04 -8.64
C ASN A 139 19.44 -16.59 -8.16
N VAL A 140 18.39 -17.42 -8.28
CA VAL A 140 17.08 -17.17 -7.66
C VAL A 140 17.19 -17.29 -6.14
N ASP A 141 16.59 -16.34 -5.42
CA ASP A 141 16.53 -16.36 -3.96
C ASP A 141 15.22 -17.00 -3.49
N CYS A 142 15.26 -18.29 -3.17
CA CYS A 142 14.14 -19.01 -2.59
C CYS A 142 13.87 -18.62 -1.12
N LEU A 143 14.84 -18.05 -0.43
CA LEU A 143 14.83 -17.95 1.04
C LEU A 143 14.15 -16.68 1.53
N ILE A 144 14.32 -15.55 0.83
CA ILE A 144 13.70 -14.26 1.18
C ILE A 144 12.17 -14.35 1.31
N CYS A 145 11.51 -15.21 0.51
CA CYS A 145 10.06 -15.41 0.57
C CYS A 145 9.62 -16.53 1.54
N HIS A 146 10.48 -17.51 1.84
CA HIS A 146 10.08 -18.76 2.50
C HIS A 146 10.75 -19.05 3.85
N ASP A 147 11.66 -18.19 4.31
CA ASP A 147 12.30 -18.31 5.62
C ASP A 147 11.28 -18.47 6.76
N GLY A 148 11.49 -19.50 7.59
CA GLY A 148 10.72 -19.78 8.81
C GLY A 148 11.43 -19.43 10.11
N THR A 149 12.69 -18.96 10.09
CA THR A 149 13.39 -18.49 11.30
C THR A 149 13.10 -17.02 11.60
N GLY A 150 12.80 -16.21 10.58
CA GLY A 150 12.76 -14.74 10.70
C GLY A 150 14.15 -14.12 10.80
N THR A 151 15.22 -14.87 10.55
CA THR A 151 16.62 -14.41 10.62
C THR A 151 17.26 -14.21 9.24
N TYR A 152 16.63 -14.68 8.16
CA TYR A 152 17.15 -14.46 6.81
C TYR A 152 17.12 -12.96 6.45
N ARG A 153 18.30 -12.36 6.23
CA ARG A 153 18.42 -10.92 5.96
C ARG A 153 19.45 -10.59 4.89
N LYS A 154 19.00 -9.82 3.89
CA LYS A 154 19.79 -9.15 2.86
C LYS A 154 20.06 -7.70 3.30
N LEU A 155 21.21 -7.14 2.92
CA LEU A 155 21.57 -5.75 3.21
C LEU A 155 21.97 -4.99 1.93
N PRO A 156 21.79 -3.65 1.88
CA PRO A 156 22.39 -2.80 0.87
C PRO A 156 23.93 -2.98 0.81
N GLY A 157 24.52 -2.76 -0.36
CA GLY A 157 25.92 -3.08 -0.70
C GLY A 157 26.17 -4.52 -1.15
N TYR A 158 25.37 -5.50 -0.72
CA TYR A 158 25.67 -6.94 -0.91
C TYR A 158 25.12 -7.57 -2.21
N ALA A 159 24.62 -6.78 -3.16
CA ALA A 159 24.10 -7.26 -4.46
C ALA A 159 23.04 -8.37 -4.33
N GLY A 160 22.22 -8.30 -3.27
CA GLY A 160 21.17 -9.27 -2.97
C GLY A 160 21.64 -10.55 -2.26
N HIS A 161 22.92 -10.70 -1.90
CA HIS A 161 23.31 -11.77 -0.99
C HIS A 161 22.85 -11.49 0.47
N PRO A 162 22.58 -12.54 1.27
CA PRO A 162 22.35 -12.40 2.69
C PRO A 162 23.66 -12.17 3.44
N VAL A 163 23.56 -11.84 4.72
CA VAL A 163 24.70 -11.63 5.60
C VAL A 163 25.41 -12.96 5.91
N TYR A 164 26.53 -13.25 5.24
CA TYR A 164 27.31 -14.48 5.42
C TYR A 164 28.29 -14.45 6.61
N LYS A 165 28.59 -13.26 7.14
CA LYS A 165 29.49 -13.04 8.29
C LYS A 165 28.90 -11.91 9.14
N ARG A 166 29.21 -11.86 10.43
CA ARG A 166 28.85 -10.72 11.29
C ARG A 166 29.35 -9.41 10.70
N VAL A 167 28.47 -8.42 10.54
CA VAL A 167 28.80 -7.08 10.01
C VAL A 167 28.12 -6.00 10.82
N GLU A 168 28.76 -4.84 10.91
CA GLU A 168 28.14 -3.64 11.47
C GLU A 168 27.22 -2.99 10.42
N PHE A 169 25.97 -2.68 10.77
CA PHE A 169 25.04 -2.02 9.84
C PHE A 169 24.02 -1.10 10.56
N PRO A 170 24.01 0.21 10.26
CA PRO A 170 24.95 0.94 9.41
C PRO A 170 26.39 0.91 9.96
N HIS A 171 27.38 1.10 9.08
CA HIS A 171 28.78 1.24 9.47
C HIS A 171 28.98 2.42 10.45
N GLY A 172 29.74 2.23 11.53
CA GLY A 172 29.96 3.22 12.58
C GLY A 172 28.73 3.52 13.46
N SER A 173 27.82 2.55 13.66
CA SER A 173 26.59 2.71 14.46
C SER A 173 26.56 1.91 15.77
N GLY A 174 27.56 1.06 16.02
CA GLY A 174 27.59 0.09 17.11
C GLY A 174 26.61 -1.09 16.96
N LYS A 175 25.82 -1.14 15.87
CA LYS A 175 24.78 -2.16 15.66
C LYS A 175 25.24 -3.23 14.69
N PHE A 176 25.16 -4.49 15.10
CA PHE A 176 25.59 -5.63 14.30
C PHE A 176 24.41 -6.41 13.73
N VAL A 177 24.61 -6.99 12.56
CA VAL A 177 23.78 -8.03 11.96
C VAL A 177 24.63 -9.29 11.90
N GLU A 178 24.14 -10.35 12.54
CA GLU A 178 24.84 -11.64 12.61
C GLU A 178 24.76 -12.42 11.29
N ALA A 179 25.60 -13.44 11.15
CA ALA A 179 25.57 -14.33 9.99
C ALA A 179 24.28 -15.15 9.95
N VAL A 180 23.69 -15.30 8.75
CA VAL A 180 22.53 -16.15 8.51
C VAL A 180 22.95 -17.61 8.49
N ASP A 181 22.40 -18.43 9.39
CA ASP A 181 22.50 -19.89 9.30
C ASP A 181 21.64 -20.40 8.13
N LEU A 182 22.26 -20.46 6.94
CA LEU A 182 21.65 -20.93 5.71
C LEU A 182 21.11 -22.36 5.81
N ARG A 183 21.73 -23.23 6.63
CA ARG A 183 21.25 -24.59 6.86
C ARG A 183 19.95 -24.55 7.66
N LYS A 184 19.92 -23.81 8.77
CA LYS A 184 18.72 -23.68 9.61
C LYS A 184 17.55 -23.03 8.87
N VAL A 185 17.81 -22.00 8.05
CA VAL A 185 16.81 -21.38 7.17
C VAL A 185 16.28 -22.40 6.16
N ALA A 186 17.15 -23.09 5.42
CA ALA A 186 16.73 -24.10 4.44
C ALA A 186 15.92 -25.26 5.06
N GLN A 187 16.26 -25.65 6.29
CA GLN A 187 15.55 -26.70 7.04
C GLN A 187 14.21 -26.24 7.66
N THR A 188 13.86 -24.95 7.59
CA THR A 188 12.63 -24.38 8.20
C THR A 188 11.71 -23.67 7.19
N ILE A 189 11.89 -23.96 5.89
CA ILE A 189 11.08 -23.44 4.77
C ILE A 189 9.57 -23.64 5.02
N GLN A 190 8.82 -22.54 4.91
CA GLN A 190 7.37 -22.46 5.14
C GLN A 190 6.62 -21.65 4.06
N LEU A 191 5.31 -21.46 4.21
CA LEU A 191 4.53 -20.53 3.39
C LEU A 191 4.87 -19.06 3.76
N PRO A 192 4.88 -18.11 2.81
CA PRO A 192 5.28 -16.73 3.09
C PRO A 192 4.38 -16.02 4.11
N SER A 193 4.99 -15.55 5.20
CA SER A 193 4.36 -14.67 6.19
C SER A 193 4.38 -13.21 5.74
N ARG A 194 3.65 -12.34 6.45
CA ARG A 194 3.73 -10.87 6.25
C ARG A 194 5.16 -10.34 6.45
N SER A 195 5.96 -10.96 7.31
CA SER A 195 7.37 -10.59 7.54
C SER A 195 8.26 -10.93 6.34
N ASN A 196 8.03 -12.05 5.65
CA ASN A 196 8.79 -12.42 4.44
C ASN A 196 8.57 -11.40 3.31
N CYS A 197 7.31 -11.07 3.00
CA CYS A 197 6.98 -10.02 2.03
C CYS A 197 7.47 -8.64 2.49
N GLY A 198 7.31 -8.37 3.80
CA GLY A 198 7.67 -7.13 4.47
C GLY A 198 9.15 -6.77 4.40
N SER A 199 10.04 -7.76 4.36
CA SER A 199 11.50 -7.59 4.19
C SER A 199 11.87 -6.65 3.05
N CYS A 200 11.07 -6.64 1.98
CA CYS A 200 11.21 -5.77 0.82
C CYS A 200 10.14 -4.66 0.78
N HIS A 201 8.89 -4.98 1.12
CA HIS A 201 7.75 -4.08 0.90
C HIS A 201 7.61 -2.97 1.96
N PHE A 202 8.00 -3.23 3.21
CA PHE A 202 7.89 -2.27 4.31
C PHE A 202 9.04 -1.25 4.35
N PHE A 203 10.17 -1.54 3.69
CA PHE A 203 11.39 -0.73 3.73
C PHE A 203 11.73 -0.06 2.38
N GLY A 204 10.83 -0.13 1.41
CA GLY A 204 10.97 0.55 0.13
C GLY A 204 11.13 2.07 0.32
N GLY A 205 12.03 2.69 -0.44
CA GLY A 205 12.44 4.08 -0.24
C GLY A 205 13.75 4.23 0.56
N GLY A 206 14.13 3.19 1.33
CA GLY A 206 15.37 3.17 2.12
C GLY A 206 15.15 3.38 3.64
N ALA A 207 13.89 3.44 4.06
CA ALA A 207 13.47 3.48 5.46
C ALA A 207 12.10 2.80 5.62
N ASN A 208 11.73 2.45 6.86
CA ASN A 208 10.45 1.82 7.20
C ASN A 208 9.27 2.77 6.89
N GLY A 209 8.20 2.27 6.28
CA GLY A 209 7.00 3.04 5.93
C GLY A 209 7.17 4.12 4.85
N ALA A 210 8.42 4.41 4.46
CA ALA A 210 8.80 5.57 3.66
C ALA A 210 8.02 5.69 2.34
N LYS A 211 8.02 4.62 1.53
CA LYS A 211 7.51 4.69 0.16
C LYS A 211 6.00 4.60 0.02
N HIS A 212 5.41 3.46 0.37
CA HIS A 212 4.00 3.21 0.11
C HIS A 212 3.06 3.88 1.12
N GLY A 213 3.46 3.93 2.40
CA GLY A 213 2.70 4.58 3.47
C GLY A 213 1.51 3.76 3.98
N ASP A 214 0.89 2.92 3.16
CA ASP A 214 -0.02 1.86 3.60
C ASP A 214 0.70 0.54 3.94
N MET A 215 2.04 0.52 3.89
CA MET A 215 2.86 -0.66 4.17
C MET A 215 4.14 -0.32 4.95
N ASP A 216 4.23 -0.81 6.18
CA ASP A 216 5.38 -0.68 7.09
C ASP A 216 5.46 -1.89 8.06
N SER A 217 6.52 -1.98 8.88
CA SER A 217 6.78 -3.14 9.75
C SER A 217 5.71 -3.45 10.80
N SER A 218 4.85 -2.50 11.18
CA SER A 218 3.74 -2.77 12.11
C SER A 218 2.71 -3.77 11.52
N LEU A 219 2.68 -3.93 10.20
CA LEU A 219 1.89 -4.98 9.52
C LEU A 219 2.46 -6.40 9.68
N GLN A 220 3.59 -6.60 10.38
CA GLN A 220 4.01 -7.95 10.78
C GLN A 220 2.99 -8.53 11.78
N HIS A 221 2.67 -7.77 12.82
CA HIS A 221 1.77 -8.14 13.92
C HIS A 221 0.77 -7.00 14.21
N PRO A 222 -0.12 -6.66 13.26
CA PRO A 222 -1.01 -5.52 13.39
C PRO A 222 -2.21 -5.86 14.28
N GLY A 223 -2.67 -4.87 15.06
CA GLY A 223 -3.99 -4.94 15.70
C GLY A 223 -5.08 -4.34 14.81
N ARG A 224 -6.33 -4.80 14.98
CA ARG A 224 -7.55 -4.45 14.22
C ARG A 224 -7.74 -2.98 13.81
N TYR A 225 -7.28 -2.02 14.60
CA TYR A 225 -7.32 -0.60 14.23
C TYR A 225 -6.54 -0.36 12.93
N LEU A 226 -5.33 -0.90 12.82
CA LEU A 226 -4.40 -0.62 11.73
C LEU A 226 -4.87 -1.24 10.41
N ASP A 227 -5.16 -2.55 10.39
CA ASP A 227 -5.77 -3.23 9.24
C ASP A 227 -6.67 -4.38 9.70
N VAL A 228 -7.94 -4.39 9.28
CA VAL A 228 -8.94 -5.39 9.71
C VAL A 228 -8.77 -6.79 9.09
N HIS A 229 -8.02 -6.93 8.00
CA HIS A 229 -7.77 -8.22 7.35
C HIS A 229 -6.52 -8.89 7.89
N MET A 230 -5.47 -8.09 8.14
CA MET A 230 -4.20 -8.58 8.67
C MET A 230 -4.16 -8.67 10.19
N ASP A 231 -5.15 -8.10 10.90
CA ASP A 231 -5.35 -8.17 12.36
C ASP A 231 -4.97 -9.53 12.96
N GLU A 232 -3.90 -9.56 13.74
CA GLU A 232 -3.31 -10.79 14.27
C GLU A 232 -4.29 -11.59 15.13
N LYS A 233 -5.20 -10.90 15.82
CA LYS A 233 -6.24 -11.48 16.70
C LYS A 233 -7.59 -11.65 16.01
N GLY A 234 -7.66 -11.33 14.73
CA GLY A 234 -8.86 -11.38 13.89
C GLY A 234 -8.68 -12.36 12.73
N LEU A 235 -8.78 -11.85 11.50
CA LEU A 235 -8.63 -12.65 10.28
C LEU A 235 -7.17 -13.09 10.02
N ASN A 236 -6.19 -12.35 10.55
CA ASN A 236 -4.75 -12.65 10.51
C ASN A 236 -4.21 -13.04 9.10
N PHE A 237 -4.75 -12.44 8.03
CA PHE A 237 -4.39 -12.79 6.65
C PHE A 237 -2.88 -12.56 6.40
N SER A 238 -2.23 -13.51 5.73
CA SER A 238 -0.94 -13.26 5.09
C SER A 238 -1.16 -12.49 3.78
N CYS A 239 -0.11 -11.87 3.24
CA CYS A 239 -0.19 -11.18 1.95
C CYS A 239 -0.71 -12.12 0.83
N THR A 240 -0.34 -13.41 0.88
CA THR A 240 -0.76 -14.43 -0.10
C THR A 240 -2.24 -14.83 -0.02
N THR A 241 -2.97 -14.45 1.04
CA THR A 241 -4.43 -14.69 1.12
C THR A 241 -5.22 -13.84 0.12
N CYS A 242 -4.77 -12.61 -0.14
CA CYS A 242 -5.34 -11.70 -1.14
C CYS A 242 -4.51 -11.71 -2.44
N HIS A 243 -3.18 -11.67 -2.34
CA HIS A 243 -2.26 -11.87 -3.46
C HIS A 243 -2.05 -13.36 -3.74
N ALA A 244 -3.15 -14.06 -4.03
CA ALA A 244 -3.13 -15.49 -4.30
C ALA A 244 -2.15 -15.80 -5.43
N THR A 245 -1.30 -16.81 -5.22
CA THR A 245 -0.11 -17.04 -6.04
C THR A 245 -0.20 -18.40 -6.74
N LYS A 246 0.07 -18.45 -8.05
CA LYS A 246 0.02 -19.68 -8.86
C LYS A 246 1.28 -19.77 -9.72
N ARG A 247 2.06 -20.85 -9.62
CA ARG A 247 3.36 -21.01 -10.30
C ARG A 247 4.30 -19.80 -10.05
N HIS A 248 4.43 -19.40 -8.79
CA HIS A 248 5.15 -18.18 -8.33
C HIS A 248 4.67 -16.83 -8.91
N GLU A 249 3.66 -16.82 -9.80
CA GLU A 249 3.00 -15.59 -10.26
C GLU A 249 2.08 -15.06 -9.14
N ILE A 250 2.60 -14.07 -8.42
CA ILE A 250 1.90 -13.33 -7.35
C ILE A 250 0.94 -12.33 -8.02
N THR A 251 -0.35 -12.43 -7.72
CA THR A 251 -1.40 -11.58 -8.30
C THR A 251 -1.47 -10.18 -7.67
N GLY A 252 -2.23 -9.28 -8.30
CA GLY A 252 -2.26 -7.85 -7.96
C GLY A 252 -1.07 -7.07 -8.53
N SER A 253 -1.31 -5.88 -9.08
CA SER A 253 -0.21 -5.07 -9.64
C SER A 253 -0.54 -3.58 -9.69
N ARG A 254 0.30 -2.74 -9.07
CA ARG A 254 0.18 -1.27 -9.11
C ARG A 254 0.24 -0.64 -10.52
N TYR A 255 0.65 -1.42 -11.53
CA TYR A 255 0.71 -0.97 -12.93
C TYR A 255 -0.62 -1.20 -13.67
N ASN A 256 -1.41 -2.18 -13.20
CA ASN A 256 -2.64 -2.69 -13.80
C ASN A 256 -3.60 -3.01 -12.63
N VAL A 257 -4.24 -1.99 -12.05
CA VAL A 257 -5.17 -2.17 -10.91
C VAL A 257 -6.59 -2.39 -11.44
N GLU A 258 -7.37 -3.29 -10.84
CA GLU A 258 -8.80 -3.41 -11.19
C GLU A 258 -9.61 -2.31 -10.46
N ALA A 259 -9.59 -1.09 -10.99
CA ALA A 259 -10.09 0.10 -10.28
C ALA A 259 -11.63 0.17 -10.14
N ALA A 260 -12.38 -0.53 -10.99
CA ALA A 260 -13.84 -0.53 -11.05
C ALA A 260 -14.44 -1.94 -11.12
N ARG A 261 -13.78 -2.94 -10.51
CA ARG A 261 -14.18 -4.36 -10.58
C ARG A 261 -15.66 -4.59 -10.20
N THR A 262 -16.50 -4.87 -11.19
CA THR A 262 -17.88 -5.33 -11.00
C THR A 262 -18.02 -6.86 -11.17
N GLY A 263 -19.12 -7.43 -10.69
CA GLY A 263 -19.45 -8.85 -10.83
C GLY A 263 -19.48 -9.61 -9.49
N GLU A 264 -19.46 -10.94 -9.57
CA GLU A 264 -19.46 -11.82 -8.40
C GLU A 264 -18.06 -11.98 -7.77
N ALA A 265 -18.05 -12.47 -6.52
CA ALA A 265 -16.84 -12.85 -5.80
C ALA A 265 -16.13 -13.98 -6.54
N ALA A 266 -14.92 -13.72 -7.05
CA ALA A 266 -14.16 -14.72 -7.80
C ALA A 266 -13.64 -15.82 -6.89
N ILE A 267 -14.14 -17.04 -7.12
CA ILE A 267 -13.67 -18.26 -6.42
C ILE A 267 -12.17 -18.42 -6.66
N ARG A 268 -11.42 -18.56 -5.56
CA ARG A 268 -9.96 -18.79 -5.54
C ARG A 268 -9.58 -19.92 -6.50
N GLY A 269 -8.66 -19.64 -7.43
CA GLY A 269 -8.06 -20.64 -8.32
C GLY A 269 -8.46 -20.53 -9.81
N LYS A 270 -9.55 -19.82 -10.14
CA LYS A 270 -9.81 -19.38 -11.53
C LYS A 270 -8.72 -18.39 -11.98
N THR A 271 -8.40 -18.38 -13.27
CA THR A 271 -7.26 -17.66 -13.86
C THR A 271 -7.53 -16.19 -14.17
N ASP A 272 -8.80 -15.81 -14.34
CA ASP A 272 -9.17 -14.62 -15.13
C ASP A 272 -9.69 -13.46 -14.25
N ALA A 273 -9.32 -13.43 -12.97
CA ALA A 273 -9.77 -12.45 -12.00
C ALA A 273 -8.66 -12.11 -11.00
N ASN A 274 -8.34 -10.82 -10.80
CA ASN A 274 -7.44 -10.40 -9.74
C ASN A 274 -8.09 -10.60 -8.35
N PRO A 275 -7.57 -11.49 -7.48
CA PRO A 275 -8.14 -11.74 -6.16
C PRO A 275 -7.78 -10.68 -5.13
N ALA A 276 -6.92 -9.70 -5.47
CA ALA A 276 -6.51 -8.61 -4.59
C ALA A 276 -7.46 -7.38 -4.63
N ALA A 277 -8.69 -7.55 -5.11
CA ALA A 277 -9.74 -6.52 -5.11
C ALA A 277 -10.81 -6.83 -4.04
N CYS A 278 -11.43 -5.81 -3.45
CA CYS A 278 -12.43 -5.98 -2.39
C CYS A 278 -13.60 -6.89 -2.82
N GLN A 279 -14.01 -6.77 -4.08
CA GLN A 279 -15.08 -7.56 -4.71
C GLN A 279 -14.69 -9.02 -4.97
N ALA A 280 -13.50 -9.48 -4.58
CA ALA A 280 -13.16 -10.90 -4.54
C ALA A 280 -13.69 -11.60 -3.27
N CYS A 281 -14.06 -10.85 -2.23
CA CYS A 281 -14.64 -11.39 -0.99
C CYS A 281 -15.94 -10.68 -0.55
N HIS A 282 -16.21 -9.47 -1.02
CA HIS A 282 -17.43 -8.71 -0.73
C HIS A 282 -18.29 -8.54 -1.99
N SER A 283 -19.58 -8.26 -1.82
CA SER A 283 -20.44 -7.88 -2.94
C SER A 283 -20.16 -6.43 -3.37
N ASN A 284 -20.60 -6.06 -4.58
CA ASN A 284 -20.62 -4.67 -5.05
C ASN A 284 -21.63 -3.79 -4.28
N LYS A 285 -22.50 -4.39 -3.47
CA LYS A 285 -23.52 -3.74 -2.63
C LYS A 285 -23.48 -4.34 -1.22
N PRO A 286 -22.43 -4.02 -0.42
CA PRO A 286 -22.17 -4.69 0.86
C PRO A 286 -22.90 -4.05 2.05
N HIS A 287 -23.65 -2.96 1.84
CA HIS A 287 -24.29 -2.21 2.91
C HIS A 287 -25.76 -2.60 3.09
N HIS A 288 -26.34 -2.25 4.25
CA HIS A 288 -27.80 -2.27 4.46
C HIS A 288 -28.46 -0.94 4.04
N GLN A 289 -27.70 -0.01 3.47
CA GLN A 289 -28.18 1.30 3.04
C GLN A 289 -27.95 1.45 1.54
N ALA A 290 -29.02 1.33 0.74
CA ALA A 290 -28.94 1.38 -0.72
C ALA A 290 -28.24 2.65 -1.27
N ARG A 291 -28.26 3.76 -0.51
CA ARG A 291 -27.52 4.98 -0.88
C ARG A 291 -26.01 4.83 -0.75
N LEU A 292 -25.49 4.05 0.21
CA LEU A 292 -24.06 3.72 0.29
C LEU A 292 -23.66 2.76 -0.83
N ASP A 293 -24.53 1.81 -1.18
CA ASP A 293 -24.29 0.92 -2.33
C ASP A 293 -24.24 1.69 -3.65
N GLN A 294 -25.08 2.71 -3.85
CA GLN A 294 -24.99 3.62 -5.00
C GLN A 294 -23.67 4.41 -5.08
N HIS A 295 -22.89 4.52 -4.00
CA HIS A 295 -21.57 5.14 -4.09
C HIS A 295 -20.56 4.21 -4.76
N THR A 296 -20.71 2.88 -4.74
CA THR A 296 -19.71 1.97 -5.35
C THR A 296 -19.67 2.07 -6.88
N ASP A 297 -20.70 2.66 -7.49
CA ASP A 297 -20.77 3.02 -8.91
C ASP A 297 -19.76 4.13 -9.29
N ARG A 298 -19.27 4.95 -8.33
CA ARG A 298 -18.34 6.07 -8.57
C ARG A 298 -17.20 6.23 -7.56
N ILE A 299 -17.27 5.60 -6.40
CA ILE A 299 -16.31 5.67 -5.29
C ILE A 299 -15.68 4.29 -5.09
N ALA A 300 -14.35 4.21 -4.96
CA ALA A 300 -13.67 2.97 -4.61
C ALA A 300 -13.91 2.61 -3.14
N CYS A 301 -14.01 1.31 -2.81
CA CYS A 301 -14.14 0.84 -1.43
C CYS A 301 -13.02 1.40 -0.53
N GLN A 302 -11.81 1.48 -1.09
CA GLN A 302 -10.61 2.06 -0.50
C GLN A 302 -10.82 3.52 -0.06
N THR A 303 -11.54 4.35 -0.84
CA THR A 303 -11.78 5.77 -0.52
C THR A 303 -12.53 5.94 0.80
N CYS A 304 -13.51 5.08 1.08
CA CYS A 304 -14.30 5.14 2.31
C CYS A 304 -13.65 4.37 3.47
N HIS A 305 -13.01 3.23 3.20
CA HIS A 305 -12.50 2.32 4.25
C HIS A 305 -11.00 2.47 4.55
N ILE A 306 -10.28 3.33 3.83
CA ILE A 306 -8.91 3.75 4.18
C ILE A 306 -8.94 5.29 4.36
N PRO A 307 -9.47 5.78 5.51
CA PRO A 307 -9.64 7.21 5.75
C PRO A 307 -8.30 7.94 5.92
N GLU A 308 -7.25 7.22 6.32
CA GLU A 308 -5.88 7.68 6.53
C GLU A 308 -4.93 6.55 6.12
N PHE A 309 -3.67 6.87 5.83
CA PHE A 309 -2.58 5.90 5.73
C PHE A 309 -1.43 6.29 6.67
N ALA A 310 -0.47 5.39 6.86
CA ALA A 310 0.58 5.51 7.87
C ALA A 310 0.01 5.81 9.28
N ARG A 311 -1.00 5.02 9.67
CA ARG A 311 -1.82 5.19 10.89
C ARG A 311 -1.10 4.68 12.15
N ASN A 312 0.15 5.11 12.33
CA ASN A 312 1.09 4.72 13.39
C ASN A 312 2.26 5.71 13.51
N ASP A 313 3.10 5.54 14.54
CA ASP A 313 4.24 6.42 14.83
C ASP A 313 5.41 6.28 13.85
N ILE A 314 5.44 5.24 13.01
CA ILE A 314 6.47 5.08 11.96
C ILE A 314 6.25 6.15 10.89
N GLY A 315 4.99 6.38 10.50
CA GLY A 315 4.65 7.38 9.50
C GLY A 315 5.19 7.05 8.11
N THR A 316 5.27 8.07 7.26
CA THR A 316 5.65 7.92 5.86
C THR A 316 6.23 9.20 5.28
N GLU A 317 7.06 9.03 4.26
CA GLU A 317 7.77 10.12 3.58
C GLU A 317 6.84 10.77 2.55
N LEU A 318 6.54 12.06 2.70
CA LEU A 318 5.67 12.82 1.77
C LEU A 318 6.45 13.67 0.78
N SER A 319 7.70 14.05 1.10
CA SER A 319 8.58 14.63 0.09
C SER A 319 10.07 14.42 0.33
N TRP A 320 10.85 14.36 -0.76
CA TRP A 320 12.32 14.34 -0.77
C TRP A 320 12.88 15.46 -1.67
N ASP A 321 13.60 16.43 -1.09
CA ASP A 321 14.35 17.47 -1.81
C ASP A 321 15.86 17.14 -1.87
N TRP A 322 16.30 16.60 -3.01
CA TRP A 322 17.72 16.34 -3.29
C TRP A 322 18.53 17.62 -3.53
N SER A 323 17.91 18.78 -3.80
CA SER A 323 18.66 20.05 -3.92
C SER A 323 19.25 20.53 -2.59
N LYS A 324 18.86 19.89 -1.47
CA LYS A 324 19.49 20.05 -0.15
C LYS A 324 20.62 19.05 0.12
N ALA A 325 20.87 18.06 -0.76
CA ALA A 325 22.03 17.19 -0.62
C ALA A 325 23.32 18.01 -0.78
N THR A 326 24.44 17.44 -0.36
CA THR A 326 25.79 18.06 -0.37
C THR A 326 25.93 19.32 0.48
N ILE A 327 24.87 19.78 1.19
CA ILE A 327 24.97 20.81 2.23
C ILE A 327 25.64 20.20 3.47
N MET A 328 26.83 20.69 3.80
CA MET A 328 27.65 20.25 4.94
C MET A 328 27.51 21.21 6.13
N GLY A 329 28.01 20.80 7.30
CA GLY A 329 28.10 21.67 8.47
C GLY A 329 29.18 22.75 8.33
N GLU A 330 29.19 23.72 9.25
CA GLU A 330 30.21 24.77 9.33
C GLU A 330 31.63 24.20 9.53
N ASP A 331 31.74 23.01 10.11
CA ASP A 331 32.98 22.25 10.28
C ASP A 331 33.35 21.38 9.07
N GLY A 332 32.64 21.53 7.95
CA GLY A 332 32.81 20.77 6.71
C GLY A 332 32.31 19.32 6.77
N LYS A 333 31.69 18.86 7.87
CA LYS A 333 31.29 17.46 8.05
C LYS A 333 29.83 17.21 7.64
N ARG A 334 29.51 15.92 7.45
CA ARG A 334 28.16 15.44 7.18
C ARG A 334 27.23 15.76 8.35
N MET A 335 26.17 16.52 8.08
CA MET A 335 25.08 16.73 9.02
C MET A 335 23.97 15.66 8.84
N VAL A 336 23.31 15.32 9.93
CA VAL A 336 22.04 14.56 9.94
C VAL A 336 21.11 15.21 10.95
N ARG A 337 19.88 15.56 10.54
CA ARG A 337 18.84 16.11 11.43
C ARG A 337 17.61 15.23 11.41
N LYS A 338 16.91 15.21 12.54
CA LYS A 338 15.65 14.48 12.73
C LYS A 338 14.44 15.42 12.77
N ASP A 339 13.25 14.88 12.57
CA ASP A 339 11.98 15.55 12.90
C ASP A 339 11.64 15.35 14.40
N SER A 340 10.50 15.89 14.82
CA SER A 340 9.96 15.75 16.18
C SER A 340 9.61 14.30 16.58
N ALA A 341 9.37 13.42 15.60
CA ALA A 341 9.16 11.98 15.81
C ALA A 341 10.48 11.18 15.77
N GLY A 342 11.63 11.84 15.64
CA GLY A 342 12.94 11.21 15.62
C GLY A 342 13.30 10.50 14.30
N ARG A 343 12.50 10.67 13.24
CA ARG A 343 12.70 10.17 11.87
C ARG A 343 13.72 11.04 11.14
N ARG A 344 14.35 10.55 10.06
CA ARG A 344 15.42 11.27 9.36
C ARG A 344 14.83 12.38 8.49
N ALA A 345 14.94 13.62 8.93
CA ALA A 345 14.43 14.81 8.22
C ALA A 345 15.48 15.44 7.31
N PHE A 346 16.77 15.29 7.58
CA PHE A 346 17.83 15.76 6.68
C PHE A 346 19.10 14.92 6.82
N ASP A 347 19.86 14.79 5.73
CA ASP A 347 21.18 14.14 5.68
C ASP A 347 22.01 14.71 4.52
N SER A 348 23.25 15.17 4.75
CA SER A 348 24.08 15.74 3.68
C SER A 348 24.31 14.78 2.50
N GLN A 349 24.19 13.45 2.69
CA GLN A 349 24.27 12.48 1.59
C GLN A 349 23.08 12.56 0.62
N LYS A 350 21.92 13.06 1.06
CA LYS A 350 20.62 12.78 0.42
C LYS A 350 19.71 14.00 0.30
N GLY A 351 19.83 14.98 1.18
CA GLY A 351 19.00 16.18 1.20
C GLY A 351 17.98 16.18 2.33
N GLU A 352 16.82 16.79 2.08
CA GLU A 352 15.76 17.00 3.07
C GLU A 352 14.52 16.14 2.78
N TRP A 353 13.89 15.64 3.85
CA TRP A 353 12.65 14.89 3.82
C TRP A 353 11.56 15.56 4.66
N LYS A 354 10.30 15.39 4.25
CA LYS A 354 9.13 15.64 5.09
C LYS A 354 8.43 14.32 5.40
N TRP A 355 8.08 14.12 6.66
CA TRP A 355 7.46 12.90 7.17
C TRP A 355 6.20 13.23 7.96
N GLU A 356 5.14 12.46 7.73
CA GLU A 356 3.87 12.60 8.45
C GLU A 356 3.33 11.22 8.85
N SER A 357 2.43 11.19 9.83
CA SER A 357 1.66 10.02 10.26
C SER A 357 0.18 10.38 10.20
N HIS A 358 -0.71 9.38 10.12
CA HIS A 358 -2.16 9.60 10.01
C HIS A 358 -2.53 10.48 8.80
N VAL A 359 -1.90 10.18 7.66
CA VAL A 359 -1.95 11.03 6.47
C VAL A 359 -3.27 10.82 5.73
N ILE A 360 -3.97 11.94 5.46
CA ILE A 360 -5.17 11.95 4.63
C ILE A 360 -4.77 11.70 3.15
N PRO A 361 -5.40 10.73 2.44
CA PRO A 361 -5.16 10.54 1.02
C PRO A 361 -5.50 11.77 0.16
N GLU A 362 -4.75 11.99 -0.92
CA GLU A 362 -5.23 12.78 -2.05
C GLU A 362 -6.17 11.91 -2.88
N TYR A 363 -7.38 12.38 -3.15
CA TYR A 363 -8.36 11.61 -3.92
C TYR A 363 -8.28 11.98 -5.40
N ARG A 364 -8.24 10.98 -6.29
CA ARG A 364 -8.13 11.18 -7.75
C ARG A 364 -9.08 10.23 -8.48
N TRP A 365 -9.55 10.61 -9.67
CA TRP A 365 -10.21 9.68 -10.59
C TRP A 365 -9.20 8.66 -11.09
N PHE A 366 -9.56 7.37 -11.10
CA PHE A 366 -8.67 6.29 -11.52
C PHE A 366 -9.45 5.14 -12.17
N ASN A 367 -8.97 4.69 -13.34
CA ASN A 367 -9.51 3.59 -14.14
C ASN A 367 -8.58 2.37 -14.23
N GLY A 368 -7.63 2.26 -13.32
CA GLY A 368 -6.71 1.14 -13.24
C GLY A 368 -5.45 1.26 -14.08
N THR A 369 -5.40 2.25 -14.99
CA THR A 369 -4.21 2.57 -15.79
C THR A 369 -3.41 3.71 -15.16
N SER A 370 -2.07 3.57 -15.16
CA SER A 370 -1.17 4.63 -14.75
C SER A 370 0.00 4.76 -15.72
N THR A 371 0.29 5.98 -16.14
CA THR A 371 1.51 6.32 -16.89
C THR A 371 2.70 6.33 -15.92
N TYR A 372 3.91 6.12 -16.44
CA TYR A 372 5.14 6.25 -15.66
C TYR A 372 6.24 6.82 -16.55
N LYS A 373 7.07 7.72 -16.00
CA LYS A 373 8.31 8.17 -16.64
C LYS A 373 9.37 7.07 -16.57
N VAL A 374 10.03 6.83 -17.68
CA VAL A 374 11.18 5.92 -17.82
C VAL A 374 12.49 6.68 -17.99
N ILE A 375 13.60 6.01 -17.70
CA ILE A 375 14.95 6.56 -17.86
C ILE A 375 15.15 7.00 -19.33
N GLY A 376 15.50 8.27 -19.53
CA GLY A 376 15.67 8.88 -20.85
C GLY A 376 14.45 9.68 -21.37
N ASP A 377 13.29 9.62 -20.70
CA ASP A 377 12.13 10.44 -21.07
C ASP A 377 12.42 11.94 -20.97
N LYS A 378 11.96 12.69 -21.98
CA LYS A 378 11.97 14.16 -21.93
C LYS A 378 11.00 14.70 -20.88
N ILE A 379 11.36 15.85 -20.31
CA ILE A 379 10.55 16.59 -19.33
C ILE A 379 10.31 18.03 -19.75
N ASP A 380 9.31 18.65 -19.14
CA ASP A 380 9.05 20.08 -19.16
C ASP A 380 9.29 20.61 -17.73
N PRO A 381 10.37 21.37 -17.48
CA PRO A 381 10.70 21.85 -16.14
C PRO A 381 9.95 23.13 -15.72
N SER A 382 9.03 23.67 -16.54
CA SER A 382 8.24 24.85 -16.17
C SER A 382 7.14 24.58 -15.12
N LYS A 383 6.98 23.32 -14.72
CA LYS A 383 5.98 22.82 -13.77
C LYS A 383 6.46 21.52 -13.11
N PRO A 384 5.85 21.08 -11.98
CA PRO A 384 6.18 19.80 -11.37
C PRO A 384 6.01 18.63 -12.35
N VAL A 385 7.09 17.88 -12.58
CA VAL A 385 7.10 16.76 -13.52
C VAL A 385 6.38 15.55 -12.91
N GLN A 386 5.26 15.17 -13.52
CA GLN A 386 4.56 13.95 -13.15
C GLN A 386 5.39 12.72 -13.55
N LEU A 387 5.88 11.99 -12.55
CA LEU A 387 6.61 10.73 -12.71
C LEU A 387 5.68 9.53 -12.81
N SER A 388 4.48 9.63 -12.26
CA SER A 388 3.33 8.75 -12.56
C SER A 388 2.01 9.51 -12.42
N GLU A 389 1.17 9.38 -13.44
CA GLU A 389 -0.21 9.90 -13.46
C GLU A 389 -1.19 8.73 -13.38
N VAL A 390 -2.28 8.92 -12.64
CA VAL A 390 -3.42 7.99 -12.65
C VAL A 390 -4.38 8.41 -13.75
N GLY A 391 -4.66 7.50 -14.69
CA GLY A 391 -5.61 7.74 -15.77
C GLY A 391 -7.04 7.51 -15.31
N GLY A 392 -7.98 8.32 -15.81
CA GLY A 392 -9.41 8.22 -15.50
C GLY A 392 -10.12 9.58 -15.59
N GLY A 393 -11.42 9.59 -15.33
CA GLY A 393 -12.22 10.80 -15.29
C GLY A 393 -13.71 10.55 -14.97
N PRO A 394 -14.50 11.60 -14.71
CA PRO A 394 -15.89 11.47 -14.28
C PRO A 394 -16.82 10.87 -15.36
N GLY A 395 -16.49 11.06 -16.65
CA GLY A 395 -17.25 10.50 -17.78
C GLY A 395 -16.89 9.05 -18.13
N ASP A 396 -15.80 8.51 -17.58
CA ASP A 396 -15.33 7.14 -17.87
C ASP A 396 -16.06 6.13 -16.97
N PRO A 397 -16.71 5.07 -17.52
CA PRO A 397 -17.41 4.06 -16.72
C PRO A 397 -16.48 3.18 -15.89
N GLU A 398 -15.22 3.00 -16.31
CA GLU A 398 -14.19 2.23 -15.59
C GLU A 398 -13.51 3.07 -14.51
N SER A 399 -13.85 4.37 -14.40
CA SER A 399 -13.28 5.25 -13.38
C SER A 399 -14.05 5.21 -12.06
N ARG A 400 -13.30 5.16 -10.96
CA ARG A 400 -13.78 5.44 -9.59
C ARG A 400 -12.91 6.52 -8.96
N ILE A 401 -13.40 7.20 -7.93
CA ILE A 401 -12.59 8.05 -7.05
C ILE A 401 -11.83 7.13 -6.08
N TRP A 402 -10.50 7.18 -6.16
CA TRP A 402 -9.57 6.36 -5.37
C TRP A 402 -8.73 7.21 -4.40
N PRO A 403 -8.31 6.66 -3.24
CA PRO A 403 -7.35 7.31 -2.37
C PRO A 403 -5.93 7.09 -2.93
N THR A 404 -5.13 8.15 -2.94
CA THR A 404 -3.74 8.09 -3.39
C THR A 404 -2.79 8.77 -2.40
N LYS A 405 -1.56 8.26 -2.33
CA LYS A 405 -0.42 8.99 -1.81
C LYS A 405 0.28 9.66 -2.99
N VAL A 406 0.52 10.96 -2.88
CA VAL A 406 1.35 11.70 -3.83
C VAL A 406 2.67 12.04 -3.14
N HIS A 407 3.74 11.37 -3.56
CA HIS A 407 5.07 11.71 -3.10
C HIS A 407 5.62 12.85 -3.95
N ARG A 408 5.98 13.95 -3.30
CA ARG A 408 6.57 15.13 -3.96
C ARG A 408 8.08 15.08 -3.87
N GLY A 409 8.79 15.72 -4.77
CA GLY A 409 10.24 15.78 -4.63
C GLY A 409 10.89 16.75 -5.57
N LYS A 410 12.16 17.05 -5.31
CA LYS A 410 12.97 17.93 -6.13
C LYS A 410 14.28 17.23 -6.44
N GLN A 411 14.56 16.97 -7.72
CA GLN A 411 15.62 16.06 -8.15
C GLN A 411 16.34 16.59 -9.41
N PRO A 412 17.60 16.17 -9.65
CA PRO A 412 18.40 16.69 -10.75
C PRO A 412 17.87 16.31 -12.15
N TYR A 413 18.01 17.24 -13.09
CA TYR A 413 17.79 17.06 -14.52
C TYR A 413 18.89 17.75 -15.34
N ASP A 414 19.19 17.22 -16.51
CA ASP A 414 20.11 17.84 -17.47
C ASP A 414 19.41 19.01 -18.18
N THR A 415 19.96 20.21 -18.06
CA THR A 415 19.34 21.47 -18.55
C THR A 415 19.49 21.70 -20.05
N VAL A 416 20.24 20.86 -20.76
CA VAL A 416 20.36 20.89 -22.22
C VAL A 416 19.61 19.70 -22.83
N ASN A 417 19.74 18.52 -22.25
CA ASN A 417 19.04 17.32 -22.71
C ASN A 417 17.57 17.28 -22.29
N MET A 418 17.14 18.08 -21.31
CA MET A 418 15.77 18.08 -20.76
C MET A 418 15.31 16.69 -20.33
N THR A 419 16.16 15.98 -19.60
CA THR A 419 15.93 14.62 -19.07
C THR A 419 16.33 14.58 -17.59
N LEU A 420 15.53 13.93 -16.75
CA LEU A 420 15.91 13.61 -15.37
C LEU A 420 17.19 12.77 -15.36
N THR A 421 18.15 13.11 -14.49
CA THR A 421 19.43 12.39 -14.49
C THR A 421 19.34 11.07 -13.74
N VAL A 422 20.08 10.06 -14.21
CA VAL A 422 20.51 8.93 -13.39
C VAL A 422 21.80 9.36 -12.68
N GLN A 423 21.78 9.41 -11.34
CA GLN A 423 22.98 9.67 -10.54
C GLN A 423 23.48 8.39 -9.84
N HIS A 424 24.80 8.23 -9.80
CA HIS A 424 25.47 7.18 -9.05
C HIS A 424 25.60 7.61 -7.58
N THR A 425 24.84 6.97 -6.70
CA THR A 425 24.71 7.38 -5.29
C THR A 425 25.56 6.57 -4.32
N GLY A 426 25.58 5.25 -4.50
CA GLY A 426 26.17 4.30 -3.54
C GLY A 426 27.30 3.49 -4.16
N GLY A 427 28.46 3.50 -3.48
CA GLY A 427 29.71 2.92 -3.95
C GLY A 427 30.88 3.41 -3.10
N GLU A 428 32.00 2.68 -3.13
CA GLU A 428 33.24 3.05 -2.40
C GLU A 428 34.25 3.79 -3.30
N ASP A 429 33.88 4.08 -4.56
CA ASP A 429 34.70 4.81 -5.52
C ASP A 429 34.55 6.34 -5.41
N ALA A 430 35.43 7.06 -6.13
CA ALA A 430 35.51 8.52 -6.12
C ALA A 430 34.36 9.26 -6.85
N THR A 431 33.32 8.55 -7.32
CA THR A 431 32.17 9.16 -8.01
C THR A 431 30.83 8.96 -7.31
N ALA A 432 30.75 8.07 -6.30
CA ALA A 432 29.54 7.85 -5.51
C ALA A 432 29.15 9.10 -4.69
N LEU A 433 27.96 9.64 -4.93
CA LEU A 433 27.48 10.89 -4.31
C LEU A 433 27.52 10.86 -2.77
N TRP A 434 27.16 9.73 -2.15
CA TRP A 434 27.06 9.60 -0.70
C TRP A 434 28.42 9.63 0.02
N HIS A 435 29.53 9.44 -0.71
CA HIS A 435 30.88 9.47 -0.14
C HIS A 435 31.65 10.73 -0.55
N ASN A 436 31.42 11.23 -1.78
CA ASN A 436 32.24 12.29 -2.38
C ASN A 436 31.53 13.65 -2.46
N TYR A 437 30.21 13.71 -2.26
CA TYR A 437 29.39 14.93 -2.31
C TYR A 437 29.53 15.75 -3.62
N ASP A 438 29.91 15.09 -4.72
CA ASP A 438 30.13 15.69 -6.03
C ASP A 438 29.03 15.28 -7.01
N TRP A 439 28.10 16.21 -7.26
CA TRP A 439 27.00 16.01 -8.21
C TRP A 439 27.45 15.80 -9.65
N GLN A 440 28.51 16.49 -10.10
CA GLN A 440 29.00 16.40 -11.48
C GLN A 440 29.57 15.00 -11.78
N LYS A 441 30.37 14.44 -10.86
CA LYS A 441 30.86 13.06 -10.94
C LYS A 441 29.73 12.05 -10.84
N ALA A 442 28.83 12.20 -9.87
CA ALA A 442 27.72 11.28 -9.64
C ALA A 442 26.77 11.19 -10.85
N ILE A 443 26.39 12.32 -11.43
CA ILE A 443 25.56 12.39 -12.64
C ILE A 443 26.34 11.85 -13.85
N GLY A 444 27.61 12.22 -14.01
CA GLY A 444 28.46 11.73 -15.10
C GLY A 444 28.59 10.20 -15.13
N THR A 445 28.86 9.57 -13.98
CA THR A 445 28.91 8.10 -13.86
C THR A 445 27.54 7.47 -14.09
N GLY A 446 26.47 7.99 -13.46
CA GLY A 446 25.13 7.40 -13.56
C GLY A 446 24.51 7.49 -14.97
N MET A 447 24.64 8.64 -15.64
CA MET A 447 24.18 8.83 -17.03
C MET A 447 24.97 7.96 -18.01
N LYS A 448 26.29 7.87 -17.84
CA LYS A 448 27.14 6.95 -18.64
C LYS A 448 26.73 5.50 -18.44
N ALA A 449 26.45 5.07 -17.21
CA ALA A 449 25.95 3.72 -16.93
C ALA A 449 24.56 3.49 -17.55
N ALA A 450 23.70 4.51 -17.60
CA ALA A 450 22.40 4.45 -18.28
C ALA A 450 22.49 4.49 -19.83
N GLY A 451 23.68 4.68 -20.41
CA GLY A 451 23.87 4.85 -21.86
C GLY A 451 23.30 6.17 -22.39
N LEU A 452 23.11 7.17 -21.53
CA LEU A 452 22.53 8.47 -21.87
C LEU A 452 23.59 9.57 -21.95
N PRO A 453 23.42 10.58 -22.83
CA PRO A 453 24.29 11.74 -22.86
C PRO A 453 24.11 12.60 -21.60
N TYR A 454 25.19 13.22 -21.15
CA TYR A 454 25.16 14.26 -20.12
C TYR A 454 25.89 15.51 -20.64
N SER A 455 25.26 16.67 -20.50
CA SER A 455 25.77 17.94 -21.05
C SER A 455 26.81 18.65 -20.18
N GLY A 456 27.10 18.12 -18.98
CA GLY A 456 27.88 18.82 -17.96
C GLY A 456 27.08 19.90 -17.21
N LYS A 457 25.80 20.11 -17.55
CA LYS A 457 24.91 21.09 -16.92
C LYS A 457 23.68 20.41 -16.34
N PHE A 458 23.38 20.70 -15.09
CA PHE A 458 22.18 20.22 -14.41
C PHE A 458 21.59 21.32 -13.52
N ASP A 459 20.34 21.15 -13.17
CA ASP A 459 19.61 21.91 -12.15
C ASP A 459 18.56 20.97 -11.51
N PHE A 460 17.76 21.43 -10.54
CA PHE A 460 16.78 20.61 -9.82
C PHE A 460 15.35 20.99 -10.16
N VAL A 461 14.59 20.03 -10.70
CA VAL A 461 13.17 20.17 -11.06
C VAL A 461 12.27 19.55 -9.99
N GLU A 462 11.09 20.13 -9.79
CA GLU A 462 10.05 19.56 -8.94
C GLU A 462 9.35 18.38 -9.62
N THR A 463 8.84 17.44 -8.83
CA THR A 463 8.30 16.17 -9.29
C THR A 463 7.15 15.70 -8.40
N GLU A 464 6.19 14.99 -8.99
CA GLU A 464 5.15 14.25 -8.26
C GLU A 464 5.11 12.79 -8.70
N LEU A 465 4.82 11.88 -7.77
CA LEU A 465 4.73 10.45 -8.02
C LEU A 465 3.52 9.88 -7.26
N THR A 466 2.46 9.55 -8.01
CA THR A 466 1.17 9.10 -7.48
C THR A 466 1.15 7.58 -7.26
N TRP A 467 0.66 7.15 -6.10
CA TRP A 467 0.47 5.75 -5.71
C TRP A 467 -0.96 5.52 -5.23
N PRO A 468 -1.71 4.53 -5.74
CA PRO A 468 -2.98 4.13 -5.14
C PRO A 468 -2.73 3.48 -3.77
N ILE A 469 -3.61 3.75 -2.82
CA ILE A 469 -3.58 3.19 -1.46
C ILE A 469 -4.57 2.01 -1.37
N THR A 470 -4.13 0.88 -0.79
CA THR A 470 -4.86 -0.40 -0.84
C THR A 470 -4.93 -1.16 0.48
N HIS A 471 -4.07 -0.85 1.45
CA HIS A 471 -3.98 -1.52 2.76
C HIS A 471 -4.26 -0.53 3.91
N MET A 472 -4.11 -0.98 5.16
CA MET A 472 -4.52 -0.26 6.38
C MET A 472 -6.04 -0.02 6.45
N VAL A 473 -6.81 -1.00 5.98
CA VAL A 473 -8.27 -0.92 5.92
C VAL A 473 -8.83 -0.83 7.35
N ALA A 474 -9.50 0.28 7.63
CA ALA A 474 -9.96 0.63 8.96
C ALA A 474 -11.21 -0.19 9.38
N PRO A 475 -11.46 -0.32 10.70
CA PRO A 475 -12.73 -0.80 11.23
C PRO A 475 -13.93 -0.06 10.63
N LYS A 476 -15.05 -0.78 10.45
CA LYS A 476 -16.24 -0.24 9.74
C LYS A 476 -16.85 1.02 10.37
N GLN A 477 -16.63 1.24 11.67
CA GLN A 477 -17.09 2.45 12.38
C GLN A 477 -16.16 3.66 12.20
N ASP A 478 -14.94 3.44 11.71
CA ASP A 478 -13.92 4.48 11.43
C ASP A 478 -13.91 4.86 9.93
N ALA A 479 -14.78 4.25 9.12
CA ALA A 479 -14.95 4.56 7.69
C ALA A 479 -15.56 5.95 7.47
N LEU A 480 -15.25 6.60 6.33
CA LEU A 480 -15.63 7.98 6.08
C LEU A 480 -17.15 8.22 6.18
N SER A 481 -17.52 9.26 6.92
CA SER A 481 -18.91 9.72 7.04
C SER A 481 -19.34 10.56 5.84
N CYS A 482 -20.66 10.70 5.65
CA CYS A 482 -21.24 11.53 4.59
C CYS A 482 -20.70 12.97 4.63
N GLU A 483 -20.61 13.58 5.81
CA GLU A 483 -20.15 14.96 5.99
C GLU A 483 -18.67 15.16 5.62
N GLN A 484 -17.82 14.16 5.92
CA GLN A 484 -16.41 14.21 5.57
C GLN A 484 -16.19 14.30 4.05
N CYS A 485 -17.10 13.76 3.22
CA CYS A 485 -17.04 13.89 1.76
C CYS A 485 -17.86 15.07 1.21
N HIS A 486 -19.09 15.28 1.72
CA HIS A 486 -20.06 16.25 1.19
C HIS A 486 -19.90 17.69 1.69
N SER A 487 -19.03 17.96 2.65
CA SER A 487 -18.75 19.35 3.08
C SER A 487 -17.88 20.10 2.05
N LYS A 488 -18.03 21.43 1.99
CA LYS A 488 -17.29 22.31 1.04
C LYS A 488 -15.77 22.24 1.14
N HIS A 489 -15.25 21.80 2.29
CA HIS A 489 -13.82 21.59 2.53
C HIS A 489 -13.51 20.12 2.87
N GLY A 490 -14.42 19.21 2.53
CA GLY A 490 -14.30 17.78 2.76
C GLY A 490 -13.25 17.09 1.89
N ARG A 491 -13.10 15.78 2.11
CA ARG A 491 -12.14 14.89 1.44
C ARG A 491 -12.18 15.00 -0.08
N LEU A 492 -13.37 15.19 -0.67
CA LEU A 492 -13.57 15.23 -2.12
C LEU A 492 -13.67 16.66 -2.69
N LYS A 493 -13.24 17.71 -1.96
CA LYS A 493 -13.32 19.12 -2.39
C LYS A 493 -12.70 19.38 -3.78
N ASP A 494 -11.57 18.74 -4.09
CA ASP A 494 -10.79 18.97 -5.31
C ASP A 494 -11.23 18.08 -6.50
N ILE A 495 -12.21 17.18 -6.30
CA ILE A 495 -12.69 16.29 -7.37
C ILE A 495 -13.59 17.05 -8.34
N GLN A 496 -13.10 17.27 -9.56
CA GLN A 496 -13.81 17.96 -10.62
C GLN A 496 -14.79 17.05 -11.40
N GLY A 497 -15.75 17.71 -12.07
CA GLY A 497 -16.64 17.10 -13.08
C GLY A 497 -17.76 16.20 -12.56
N ILE A 498 -18.08 16.28 -11.27
CA ILE A 498 -19.32 15.78 -10.66
C ILE A 498 -20.01 16.89 -9.88
N TYR A 499 -21.34 16.81 -9.76
CA TYR A 499 -22.11 17.62 -8.84
C TYR A 499 -22.38 16.82 -7.55
N MET A 500 -22.04 17.40 -6.41
CA MET A 500 -22.12 16.79 -5.09
C MET A 500 -22.89 17.72 -4.14
N PRO A 501 -24.10 17.35 -3.68
CA PRO A 501 -24.88 18.19 -2.79
C PRO A 501 -24.12 18.63 -1.54
N SER A 502 -24.37 19.87 -1.09
CA SER A 502 -23.69 20.60 0.01
C SER A 502 -22.27 21.09 -0.30
N ARG A 503 -21.44 20.27 -0.97
CA ARG A 503 -20.12 20.68 -1.47
C ARG A 503 -20.30 21.72 -2.58
N ASP A 504 -21.08 21.34 -3.58
CA ASP A 504 -21.43 22.18 -4.72
C ASP A 504 -22.80 22.81 -4.48
N GLY A 505 -22.90 24.09 -4.82
CA GLY A 505 -24.15 24.84 -4.79
C GLY A 505 -24.10 25.93 -5.85
N SER A 506 -25.19 26.08 -6.60
CA SER A 506 -25.33 27.14 -7.59
C SER A 506 -26.24 28.21 -7.02
N ARG A 507 -25.66 29.37 -6.65
CA ARG A 507 -26.40 30.51 -6.08
C ARG A 507 -27.63 30.89 -6.92
N TRP A 508 -27.59 30.68 -8.24
CA TRP A 508 -28.74 30.86 -9.12
C TRP A 508 -29.83 29.81 -8.91
N LEU A 509 -29.49 28.52 -8.86
CA LEU A 509 -30.44 27.45 -8.57
C LEU A 509 -31.00 27.55 -7.15
N ASP A 510 -30.19 27.99 -6.18
CA ASP A 510 -30.62 28.25 -4.81
C ASP A 510 -31.67 29.37 -4.79
N ILE A 511 -31.42 30.50 -5.49
CA ILE A 511 -32.38 31.62 -5.62
C ILE A 511 -33.68 31.15 -6.30
N VAL A 512 -33.61 30.41 -7.40
CA VAL A 512 -34.79 29.88 -8.11
C VAL A 512 -35.56 28.89 -7.23
N GLY A 513 -34.88 27.99 -6.52
CA GLY A 513 -35.49 27.04 -5.60
C GLY A 513 -36.22 27.72 -4.44
N TRP A 514 -35.60 28.71 -3.80
CA TRP A 514 -36.25 29.49 -2.74
C TRP A 514 -37.39 30.37 -3.26
N ALA A 515 -37.29 30.92 -4.48
CA ALA A 515 -38.39 31.64 -5.11
C ALA A 515 -39.60 30.73 -5.40
N LEU A 516 -39.37 29.51 -5.90
CA LEU A 516 -40.42 28.51 -6.11
C LEU A 516 -41.06 28.05 -4.79
N ALA A 517 -40.25 27.86 -3.73
CA ALA A 517 -40.76 27.53 -2.40
C ALA A 517 -41.64 28.65 -1.82
N LEU A 518 -41.22 29.92 -1.99
CA LEU A 518 -42.00 31.09 -1.57
C LEU A 518 -43.31 31.23 -2.36
N LEU A 519 -43.28 31.07 -3.69
CA LEU A 519 -44.49 31.08 -4.53
C LEU A 519 -45.46 29.95 -4.15
N THR A 520 -44.94 28.76 -3.85
CA THR A 520 -45.74 27.61 -3.37
C THR A 520 -46.40 27.93 -2.02
N LEU A 521 -45.66 28.50 -1.08
CA LEU A 521 -46.19 28.94 0.22
C LEU A 521 -47.29 29.99 0.07
N ILE A 522 -47.08 31.00 -0.80
CA ILE A 522 -48.09 32.02 -1.11
C ILE A 522 -49.35 31.37 -1.69
N GLY A 523 -49.22 30.43 -2.64
CA GLY A 523 -50.36 29.71 -3.21
C GLY A 523 -51.16 28.92 -2.16
N VAL A 524 -50.48 28.23 -1.25
CA VAL A 524 -51.13 27.50 -0.13
C VAL A 524 -51.84 28.45 0.83
N VAL A 525 -51.22 29.58 1.20
CA VAL A 525 -51.82 30.59 2.09
C VAL A 525 -53.04 31.25 1.44
N VAL A 526 -52.97 31.61 0.16
CA VAL A 526 -54.09 32.19 -0.60
C VAL A 526 -55.25 31.19 -0.70
N HIS A 527 -54.98 29.93 -1.03
CA HIS A 527 -56.02 28.88 -1.08
C HIS A 527 -56.66 28.62 0.30
N GLY A 528 -55.86 28.66 1.37
CA GLY A 528 -56.34 28.59 2.75
C GLY A 528 -57.24 29.77 3.12
N ALA A 529 -56.83 30.99 2.78
CA ALA A 529 -57.61 32.21 3.00
C ALA A 529 -58.95 32.18 2.23
N ILE A 530 -58.95 31.77 0.96
CA ILE A 530 -60.16 31.60 0.16
C ILE A 530 -61.13 30.61 0.81
N ARG A 531 -60.63 29.47 1.33
CA ARG A 531 -61.45 28.50 2.07
C ARG A 531 -62.09 29.10 3.32
N VAL A 532 -61.33 29.86 4.11
CA VAL A 532 -61.84 30.51 5.34
C VAL A 532 -62.84 31.64 5.04
N VAL A 533 -62.64 32.40 3.97
CA VAL A 533 -63.60 33.44 3.53
C VAL A 533 -64.88 32.80 3.01
N ASN A 534 -64.80 31.70 2.27
CA ASN A 534 -65.98 31.02 1.73
C ASN A 534 -66.76 30.24 2.80
N SER A 535 -66.10 29.63 3.79
CA SER A 535 -66.83 28.99 4.91
C SER A 535 -67.58 30.01 5.77
N ARG A 536 -67.02 31.23 5.95
CA ARG A 536 -67.69 32.38 6.59
C ARG A 536 -68.77 33.06 5.73
N LYS A 537 -69.10 32.51 4.55
CA LYS A 537 -70.23 32.92 3.70
C LYS A 537 -71.27 31.80 3.53
N ALA A 538 -71.03 30.63 4.13
CA ALA A 538 -71.86 29.43 3.99
C ALA A 538 -72.56 29.03 5.31
N GLY A 539 -72.48 29.89 6.32
CA GLY A 539 -73.18 29.87 7.60
C GLY A 539 -73.26 31.28 8.16
#